data_AF-S4NBH2-F1
#
_entry.id   AF-S4NBH2-F1
#
_cell.length_a   1.000
_cell.length_b   1.000
_cell.length_c   1.000
_cell.angle_alpha   90.00
_cell.angle_beta   90.00
_cell.angle_gamma   90.00
#
_symmetry.space_group_name_H-M   'P 1'
#
loop_
_entity.id
_entity.type
_entity.pdbx_description
1 polymer ?
#
loop_
_entity_poly.entity_id
_entity_poly.type
_entity_poly.pdbx_seq_one_letter_code
_entity_poly.pdbx_strand_id
1 'polypeptide(L)'
;MNEETKFCLSCGKAIPLAAQYCPYCGKEQVALGDQQPAQPHTEKQKAEIPTPTRQLSTPKQLWYKNWMIWAIIVLGVGMVTCIALLNSARTTVVMQPAASSKTTKAKAKPKEKDPNEIPSDSLTHPSKVGQWKNSPIIGKATLIGLGAKPNTTVKSGPLSIKFKHAEVDKIHANTQDQLDEAIDTFSKDNLPKDYSRIKIEYTVKNNSSRAIQFGGIKQVIYSNGYQTSSDDDSLSDTGSVDEIAPNAKRVEYALILLGKSTSGLKPASIKILTDESDDAKSFDTVADGITFSESISYQA
;
A
#
# COMPACT_ATOMS: atom_id res chain seq x y z
N MET A 1 18.47 -3.34 19.91
CA MET A 1 18.62 -1.88 20.07
C MET A 1 17.26 -1.30 19.70
N ASN A 2 16.53 -0.76 20.67
CA ASN A 2 15.24 -0.14 20.40
C ASN A 2 15.55 1.25 19.83
N GLU A 3 15.44 1.41 18.52
CA GLU A 3 15.55 2.74 17.92
C GLU A 3 14.33 3.55 18.37
N GLU A 4 14.57 4.65 19.08
CA GLU A 4 13.51 5.55 19.48
C GLU A 4 12.85 6.13 18.21
N THR A 5 11.52 6.06 18.13
CA THR A 5 10.73 6.56 17.00
C THR A 5 9.88 7.75 17.40
N LYS A 6 9.66 8.69 16.47
CA LYS A 6 8.67 9.77 16.56
C LYS A 6 7.64 9.64 15.45
N PHE A 7 6.52 10.33 15.54
CA PHE A 7 5.55 10.39 14.43
C PHE A 7 5.83 11.56 13.50
N CYS A 8 5.69 11.33 12.20
CA CYS A 8 5.74 12.41 11.22
C CYS A 8 4.58 13.39 11.44
N LEU A 9 4.89 14.67 11.60
CA LEU A 9 3.90 15.74 11.82
C LEU A 9 2.93 15.93 10.64
N SER A 10 3.23 15.36 9.47
CA SER A 10 2.44 15.55 8.25
C SER A 10 1.65 14.32 7.82
N CYS A 11 2.27 13.15 7.77
CA CYS A 11 1.60 11.91 7.35
C CYS A 11 1.25 10.97 8.51
N GLY A 12 1.72 11.27 9.73
CA GLY A 12 1.40 10.50 10.92
C GLY A 12 2.08 9.14 11.03
N LYS A 13 2.96 8.75 10.09
CA LYS A 13 3.72 7.49 10.16
C LYS A 13 4.85 7.56 11.20
N ALA A 14 5.15 6.44 11.84
CA ALA A 14 6.30 6.32 12.72
C ALA A 14 7.60 6.43 11.91
N ILE A 15 8.52 7.26 12.37
CA ILE A 15 9.81 7.55 11.74
C ILE A 15 10.89 7.55 12.81
N PRO A 16 12.17 7.33 12.47
CA PRO A 16 13.26 7.42 13.44
C PRO A 16 13.27 8.79 14.16
N LEU A 17 13.53 8.82 15.46
CA LEU A 17 13.55 10.07 16.25
C LEU A 17 14.51 11.12 15.65
N ALA A 18 15.66 10.65 15.17
CA ALA A 18 16.69 11.46 14.51
C ALA A 18 16.33 11.91 13.08
N ALA A 19 15.25 11.42 12.48
CA ALA A 19 14.89 11.75 11.11
C ALA A 19 14.50 13.24 10.99
N GLN A 20 15.29 14.00 10.22
CA GLN A 20 14.99 15.40 9.84
C GLN A 20 13.96 15.48 8.72
N TYR A 21 13.77 14.40 7.95
CA TYR A 21 12.77 14.30 6.89
C TYR A 21 11.99 13.00 7.03
N CYS A 22 10.69 13.03 6.73
CA CYS A 22 9.88 11.82 6.73
C CYS A 22 10.21 10.96 5.50
N PRO A 23 10.67 9.69 5.67
CA PRO A 23 10.96 8.80 4.55
C PRO A 23 9.72 8.44 3.72
N TYR A 24 8.52 8.64 4.25
CA TYR A 24 7.27 8.30 3.56
C TYR A 24 6.67 9.47 2.77
N CYS A 25 6.70 10.69 3.29
CA CYS A 25 6.05 11.84 2.66
C CYS A 25 7.01 12.98 2.28
N GLY A 26 8.32 12.83 2.53
CA GLY A 26 9.36 13.79 2.15
C GLY A 26 9.36 15.12 2.91
N LYS A 27 8.44 15.33 3.87
CA LYS A 27 8.34 16.60 4.61
C LYS A 27 9.34 16.67 5.75
N GLU A 28 9.89 17.87 5.96
CA GLU A 28 10.80 18.17 7.07
C GLU A 28 10.12 17.99 8.43
N GLN A 29 10.89 17.52 9.41
CA GLN A 29 10.48 17.19 10.76
C GLN A 29 11.33 17.99 11.72
N VAL A 30 10.69 18.81 12.55
CA VAL A 30 11.38 19.59 13.58
C VAL A 30 12.06 18.61 14.56
N ALA A 31 13.33 18.84 14.87
CA ALA A 31 14.04 18.07 15.87
C ALA A 31 13.47 18.38 17.26
N LEU A 32 13.06 17.35 18.02
CA LEU A 32 12.68 17.47 19.42
C LEU A 32 13.95 17.64 20.26
N GLY A 33 14.49 18.85 20.23
CA GLY A 33 15.60 19.27 21.08
C GLY A 33 15.23 20.58 21.76
N ASP A 34 14.07 20.63 22.41
CA ASP A 34 13.70 21.61 23.43
C ASP A 34 12.25 21.36 23.90
N GLN A 35 12.06 20.44 24.84
CA GLN A 35 10.96 20.50 25.82
C GLN A 35 11.14 19.41 26.89
N GLN A 36 11.63 19.86 28.04
CA GLN A 36 11.77 19.07 29.27
C GLN A 36 10.38 18.79 29.88
N PRO A 37 10.04 17.54 30.26
CA PRO A 37 8.74 17.22 30.84
C PRO A 37 8.65 17.62 32.32
N ALA A 38 7.57 18.30 32.69
CA ALA A 38 7.17 18.49 34.08
C ALA A 38 6.73 17.15 34.71
N GLN A 39 7.15 16.93 35.96
CA GLN A 39 7.01 15.68 36.70
C GLN A 39 5.56 15.34 37.11
N PRO A 40 5.23 14.03 37.27
CA PRO A 40 3.94 13.57 37.78
C PRO A 40 3.90 13.45 39.32
N HIS A 41 2.78 13.87 39.92
CA HIS A 41 2.47 13.61 41.32
C HIS A 41 2.07 12.13 41.54
N THR A 42 2.64 11.56 42.60
CA THR A 42 2.45 10.19 43.08
C THR A 42 1.29 10.12 44.07
N GLU A 43 0.36 9.18 43.91
CA GLU A 43 -0.44 8.69 45.04
C GLU A 43 -0.70 7.17 44.91
N LYS A 44 -0.55 6.47 46.03
CA LYS A 44 -0.40 5.00 46.15
C LYS A 44 -1.76 4.29 46.36
N GLN A 45 -1.91 3.16 45.65
CA GLN A 45 -2.52 1.86 45.98
C GLN A 45 -3.47 1.72 47.20
N LYS A 46 -4.59 1.01 47.02
CA LYS A 46 -4.76 -0.44 47.33
C LYS A 46 -6.25 -0.86 47.41
N ALA A 47 -6.64 -1.93 46.70
CA ALA A 47 -7.39 -3.10 47.22
C ALA A 47 -7.84 -4.05 46.08
N GLU A 48 -7.42 -5.31 46.16
CA GLU A 48 -7.83 -6.46 45.34
C GLU A 48 -9.11 -7.13 45.87
N ILE A 49 -9.94 -7.70 44.98
CA ILE A 49 -10.73 -8.94 45.20
C ILE A 49 -10.80 -9.72 43.85
N PRO A 50 -10.68 -11.07 43.80
CA PRO A 50 -10.34 -11.82 42.59
C PRO A 50 -11.53 -12.53 41.88
N THR A 51 -11.22 -13.13 40.70
CA THR A 51 -11.83 -14.31 39.99
C THR A 51 -12.38 -14.00 38.58
N PRO A 52 -12.40 -14.91 37.55
CA PRO A 52 -11.53 -16.03 37.19
C PRO A 52 -10.84 -15.85 35.81
N THR A 53 -9.68 -16.47 35.62
CA THR A 53 -8.89 -16.46 34.37
C THR A 53 -9.49 -17.40 33.32
N ARG A 54 -9.97 -16.86 32.19
CA ARG A 54 -10.25 -17.63 30.97
C ARG A 54 -8.97 -17.62 30.14
N GLN A 55 -8.44 -18.80 29.82
CA GLN A 55 -7.20 -18.98 29.07
C GLN A 55 -7.32 -18.33 27.69
N LEU A 56 -6.57 -17.24 27.46
CA LEU A 56 -6.37 -16.62 26.17
C LEU A 56 -5.18 -17.34 25.50
N SER A 57 -5.45 -18.10 24.45
CA SER A 57 -4.40 -18.70 23.61
C SER A 57 -3.68 -17.59 22.85
N THR A 58 -2.38 -17.44 23.11
CA THR A 58 -1.48 -16.51 22.44
C THR A 58 -1.32 -16.87 20.95
N PRO A 59 -1.58 -15.98 19.99
CA PRO A 59 -1.08 -16.14 18.65
C PRO A 59 0.42 -15.83 18.65
N LYS A 60 1.23 -16.82 18.22
CA LYS A 60 2.68 -16.71 18.07
C LYS A 60 3.02 -15.55 17.13
N GLN A 61 3.67 -14.51 17.64
CA GLN A 61 4.15 -13.40 16.83
C GLN A 61 5.27 -13.84 15.87
N LEU A 62 5.04 -13.59 14.58
CA LEU A 62 5.96 -13.81 13.46
C LEU A 62 7.05 -12.71 13.37
N TRP A 63 7.66 -12.35 14.51
CA TRP A 63 8.62 -11.24 14.59
C TRP A 63 9.94 -11.49 13.83
N TYR A 64 10.18 -12.72 13.35
CA TYR A 64 11.45 -13.09 12.71
C TYR A 64 11.52 -12.80 11.20
N LYS A 65 10.40 -12.45 10.54
CA LYS A 65 10.37 -12.26 9.08
C LYS A 65 10.91 -10.89 8.61
N ASN A 66 10.88 -9.85 9.45
CA ASN A 66 11.32 -8.51 9.04
C ASN A 66 12.83 -8.27 9.17
N TRP A 67 13.57 -9.12 9.90
CA TRP A 67 15.03 -8.98 10.03
C TRP A 67 15.78 -9.38 8.75
N MET A 68 15.25 -10.35 7.99
CA MET A 68 15.89 -10.85 6.78
C MET A 68 15.86 -9.83 5.62
N ILE A 69 14.87 -8.93 5.62
CA ILE A 69 14.72 -7.84 4.64
C ILE A 69 15.82 -6.78 4.81
N TRP A 70 16.18 -6.44 6.05
CA TRP A 70 17.28 -5.51 6.32
C TRP A 70 18.65 -6.07 5.90
N ALA A 71 18.85 -7.39 6.00
CA ALA A 71 20.09 -8.02 5.56
C ALA A 71 20.30 -7.97 4.03
N ILE A 72 19.22 -8.06 3.24
CA ILE A 72 19.27 -8.01 1.77
C ILE A 72 19.58 -6.59 1.27
N ILE A 73 19.01 -5.56 1.92
CA ILE A 73 19.23 -4.16 1.53
C ILE A 73 20.69 -3.74 1.75
N VAL A 74 21.32 -4.17 2.85
CA VAL A 74 22.73 -3.84 3.14
C VAL A 74 23.69 -4.54 2.16
N LEU A 75 23.37 -5.76 1.70
CA LEU A 75 24.18 -6.47 0.70
C LEU A 75 24.00 -5.92 -0.72
N GLY A 76 22.80 -5.45 -1.08
CA GLY A 76 22.51 -4.90 -2.41
C GLY A 76 23.20 -3.56 -2.70
N VAL A 77 23.30 -2.67 -1.70
CA VAL A 77 23.93 -1.34 -1.88
C VAL A 77 25.45 -1.43 -2.03
N GLY A 78 26.08 -2.47 -1.48
CA GLY A 78 27.53 -2.73 -1.63
C GLY A 78 27.95 -3.18 -3.04
N MET A 79 27.03 -3.71 -3.86
CA MET A 79 27.37 -4.22 -5.19
C MET A 79 27.23 -3.17 -6.31
N VAL A 80 26.40 -2.13 -6.09
CA VAL A 80 26.14 -1.08 -7.09
C VAL A 80 27.32 -0.11 -7.24
N THR A 81 28.21 0.00 -6.25
CA THR A 81 29.41 0.86 -6.32
C THR A 81 30.56 0.25 -7.12
N CYS A 82 30.58 -1.07 -7.39
CA CYS A 82 31.63 -1.71 -8.17
C CYS A 82 31.39 -1.70 -9.70
N ILE A 83 30.17 -1.46 -10.17
CA ILE A 83 29.85 -1.47 -11.61
C ILE A 83 30.20 -0.14 -12.30
N ALA A 84 30.31 0.96 -11.54
CA ALA A 84 30.60 2.29 -12.09
C ALA A 84 32.06 2.53 -12.51
N LEU A 85 33.00 1.59 -12.25
CA LEU A 85 34.43 1.80 -12.53
C LEU A 85 34.98 1.03 -13.75
N LEU A 86 34.16 0.29 -14.51
CA LEU A 86 34.65 -0.50 -15.67
C LEU A 86 34.28 0.06 -17.06
N ASN A 87 33.67 1.24 -17.17
CA ASN A 87 33.26 1.81 -18.47
C ASN A 87 34.22 2.85 -19.09
N SER A 88 35.44 2.96 -18.56
CA SER A 88 36.49 3.82 -19.13
C SER A 88 37.52 3.02 -19.92
N ALA A 89 37.09 2.38 -21.01
CA ALA A 89 37.99 1.85 -22.04
C ALA A 89 37.37 2.07 -23.43
N ARG A 90 37.43 3.31 -23.94
CA ARG A 90 37.17 3.60 -25.35
C ARG A 90 38.44 3.32 -26.16
N THR A 91 38.49 2.18 -26.84
CA THR A 91 39.40 1.95 -27.96
C THR A 91 38.86 2.65 -29.21
N THR A 92 39.55 3.69 -29.65
CA THR A 92 39.33 4.34 -30.93
C THR A 92 39.93 3.47 -32.03
N VAL A 93 39.09 2.78 -32.82
CA VAL A 93 39.52 2.22 -34.11
C VAL A 93 38.92 3.09 -35.20
N VAL A 94 39.78 3.83 -35.88
CA VAL A 94 39.46 4.58 -37.10
C VAL A 94 39.25 3.56 -38.21
N MET A 95 38.04 3.48 -38.75
CA MET A 95 37.79 2.80 -40.04
C MET A 95 37.37 3.83 -41.09
N GLN A 96 38.08 3.74 -42.21
CA GLN A 96 37.98 4.49 -43.45
C GLN A 96 36.62 4.26 -44.14
N PRO A 97 36.03 5.25 -44.84
CA PRO A 97 34.68 5.10 -45.39
C PRO A 97 34.70 4.30 -46.70
N ALA A 98 33.99 3.18 -46.72
CA ALA A 98 33.61 2.49 -47.96
C ALA A 98 32.19 2.90 -48.38
N ALA A 99 31.99 3.01 -49.69
CA ALA A 99 30.90 3.70 -50.36
C ALA A 99 29.48 3.28 -49.95
N SER A 100 28.62 4.29 -49.87
CA SER A 100 27.19 4.26 -49.59
C SER A 100 26.40 3.49 -50.65
N SER A 101 25.72 2.41 -50.26
CA SER A 101 24.54 1.92 -50.98
C SER A 101 23.28 2.39 -50.23
N LYS A 102 22.49 3.24 -50.88
CA LYS A 102 21.24 3.77 -50.33
C LYS A 102 20.17 2.69 -50.38
N THR A 103 19.90 2.03 -49.24
CA THR A 103 18.61 1.36 -49.04
C THR A 103 17.69 2.34 -48.32
N THR A 104 16.70 2.85 -49.06
CA THR A 104 15.66 3.74 -48.56
C THR A 104 14.82 3.00 -47.51
N LYS A 105 15.14 3.16 -46.23
CA LYS A 105 14.23 2.74 -45.15
C LYS A 105 13.00 3.63 -45.22
N ALA A 106 11.88 3.04 -45.61
CA ALA A 106 10.58 3.69 -45.50
C ALA A 106 10.40 4.17 -44.06
N LYS A 107 10.11 5.47 -43.89
CA LYS A 107 9.73 6.03 -42.59
C LYS A 107 8.51 5.28 -42.08
N ALA A 108 8.67 4.54 -40.99
CA ALA A 108 7.56 3.95 -40.27
C ALA A 108 6.55 5.06 -39.96
N LYS A 109 5.28 4.86 -40.33
CA LYS A 109 4.21 5.79 -39.96
C LYS A 109 4.22 5.98 -38.43
N PRO A 110 4.06 7.21 -37.92
CA PRO A 110 3.94 7.43 -36.49
C PRO A 110 2.80 6.55 -35.95
N LYS A 111 3.08 5.79 -34.88
CA LYS A 111 2.07 5.00 -34.18
C LYS A 111 0.92 5.93 -33.79
N GLU A 112 -0.27 5.64 -34.26
CA GLU A 112 -1.49 6.34 -33.84
C GLU A 112 -1.62 6.19 -32.31
N LYS A 113 -1.80 7.32 -31.62
CA LYS A 113 -1.86 7.35 -30.15
C LYS A 113 -3.19 6.71 -29.73
N ASP A 114 -3.14 5.65 -28.95
CA ASP A 114 -4.34 5.01 -28.41
C ASP A 114 -5.09 6.03 -27.53
N PRO A 115 -6.35 6.39 -27.84
CA PRO A 115 -7.10 7.39 -27.08
C PRO A 115 -7.38 6.96 -25.63
N ASN A 116 -7.24 5.68 -25.32
CA ASN A 116 -7.40 5.14 -23.97
C ASN A 116 -6.08 5.06 -23.17
N GLU A 117 -4.94 5.31 -23.81
CA GLU A 117 -3.65 5.34 -23.14
C GLU A 117 -3.48 6.65 -22.35
N ILE A 118 -3.29 6.50 -21.05
CA ILE A 118 -2.80 7.57 -20.18
C ILE A 118 -1.27 7.48 -20.14
N PRO A 119 -0.54 8.58 -20.43
CA PRO A 119 0.92 8.60 -20.37
C PRO A 119 1.45 8.10 -19.02
N SER A 120 2.51 7.30 -19.05
CA SER A 120 3.11 6.69 -17.86
C SER A 120 3.63 7.72 -16.84
N ASP A 121 4.09 8.87 -17.32
CA ASP A 121 4.56 10.01 -16.52
C ASP A 121 3.43 10.90 -15.98
N SER A 122 2.21 10.74 -16.48
CA SER A 122 1.06 11.52 -16.01
C SER A 122 0.65 11.13 -14.60
N LEU A 123 0.38 12.12 -13.75
CA LEU A 123 -0.25 11.91 -12.43
C LEU A 123 -1.75 11.61 -12.53
N THR A 124 -2.34 11.69 -13.72
CA THR A 124 -3.76 11.38 -13.89
C THR A 124 -4.01 9.89 -13.75
N HIS A 125 -4.93 9.53 -12.87
CA HIS A 125 -5.41 8.16 -12.72
C HIS A 125 -6.48 7.85 -13.79
N PRO A 126 -6.55 6.59 -14.26
CA PRO A 126 -7.69 6.12 -15.05
C PRO A 126 -9.02 6.46 -14.37
N SER A 127 -9.92 7.07 -15.12
CA SER A 127 -11.22 7.54 -14.59
C SER A 127 -12.41 7.06 -15.41
N LYS A 128 -12.14 6.39 -16.53
CA LYS A 128 -13.13 5.76 -17.41
C LYS A 128 -12.72 4.32 -17.71
N VAL A 129 -13.68 3.42 -17.73
CA VAL A 129 -13.43 2.02 -18.07
C VAL A 129 -12.83 1.94 -19.48
N GLY A 130 -11.83 1.08 -19.64
CA GLY A 130 -11.03 0.94 -20.86
C GLY A 130 -9.75 1.78 -20.88
N GLN A 131 -9.67 2.85 -20.07
CA GLN A 131 -8.42 3.60 -19.92
C GLN A 131 -7.34 2.74 -19.28
N TRP A 132 -6.11 2.91 -19.73
CA TRP A 132 -4.98 2.14 -19.23
C TRP A 132 -3.72 2.98 -19.11
N LYS A 133 -2.82 2.55 -18.23
CA LYS A 133 -1.52 3.18 -18.01
C LYS A 133 -0.45 2.11 -17.84
N ASN A 134 0.75 2.37 -18.34
CA ASN A 134 1.90 1.51 -18.05
C ASN A 134 2.61 1.99 -16.78
N SER A 135 2.54 1.19 -15.73
CA SER A 135 3.22 1.43 -14.46
C SER A 135 4.62 0.82 -14.49
N PRO A 136 5.65 1.53 -14.01
CA PRO A 136 6.97 0.93 -13.85
C PRO A 136 6.96 -0.22 -12.84
N ILE A 137 6.03 -0.20 -11.87
CA ILE A 137 5.97 -1.15 -10.73
C ILE A 137 5.19 -2.41 -11.08
N ILE A 138 4.06 -2.28 -11.78
CA ILE A 138 3.12 -3.40 -12.01
C ILE A 138 2.86 -3.72 -13.49
N GLY A 139 3.47 -2.98 -14.41
CA GLY A 139 3.22 -3.11 -15.84
C GLY A 139 1.93 -2.44 -16.29
N LYS A 140 1.31 -2.96 -17.35
CA LYS A 140 0.12 -2.36 -17.95
C LYS A 140 -1.09 -2.60 -17.06
N ALA A 141 -1.65 -1.54 -16.50
CA ALA A 141 -2.89 -1.56 -15.74
C ALA A 141 -4.02 -0.96 -16.58
N THR A 142 -5.03 -1.78 -16.90
CA THR A 142 -6.25 -1.36 -17.60
C THR A 142 -7.41 -1.33 -16.61
N LEU A 143 -8.07 -0.17 -16.48
CA LEU A 143 -9.25 -0.03 -15.66
C LEU A 143 -10.43 -0.75 -16.34
N ILE A 144 -10.95 -1.80 -15.72
CA ILE A 144 -12.07 -2.58 -16.25
C ILE A 144 -13.37 -2.37 -15.48
N GLY A 145 -13.30 -1.89 -14.24
CA GLY A 145 -14.46 -1.53 -13.44
C GLY A 145 -14.16 -0.37 -12.52
N LEU A 146 -15.14 0.50 -12.30
CA LEU A 146 -15.00 1.69 -11.46
C LEU A 146 -16.18 1.79 -10.50
N GLY A 147 -15.88 1.96 -9.22
CA GLY A 147 -16.85 2.18 -8.18
C GLY A 147 -17.52 3.56 -8.26
N ALA A 148 -18.75 3.65 -7.74
CA ALA A 148 -19.56 4.86 -7.72
C ALA A 148 -19.01 6.03 -6.85
N LYS A 149 -17.88 5.84 -6.16
CA LYS A 149 -17.20 6.80 -5.28
C LYS A 149 -18.09 7.25 -4.11
N PRO A 150 -18.42 6.37 -3.16
CA PRO A 150 -19.25 6.73 -2.02
C PRO A 150 -18.51 7.78 -1.18
N ASN A 151 -18.83 9.06 -1.39
CA ASN A 151 -18.16 10.17 -0.72
C ASN A 151 -18.63 10.35 0.74
N THR A 152 -18.89 9.24 1.43
CA THR A 152 -19.45 9.17 2.78
C THR A 152 -18.35 8.98 3.81
N THR A 153 -18.36 9.79 4.84
CA THR A 153 -17.49 9.62 6.01
C THR A 153 -18.30 8.98 7.13
N VAL A 154 -17.84 7.85 7.63
CA VAL A 154 -18.44 7.16 8.78
C VAL A 154 -17.54 7.38 9.99
N LYS A 155 -18.15 7.55 11.16
CA LYS A 155 -17.45 7.71 12.44
C LYS A 155 -17.65 6.44 13.26
N SER A 156 -16.58 5.95 13.89
CA SER A 156 -16.60 4.87 14.86
C SER A 156 -15.60 5.19 15.96
N GLY A 157 -16.09 5.39 17.19
CA GLY A 157 -15.27 5.86 18.30
C GLY A 157 -14.43 7.11 17.95
N PRO A 158 -13.10 7.10 18.18
CA PRO A 158 -12.22 8.23 17.85
C PRO A 158 -11.91 8.37 16.35
N LEU A 159 -12.31 7.41 15.52
CA LEU A 159 -11.94 7.35 14.11
C LEU A 159 -13.02 7.94 13.20
N SER A 160 -12.57 8.62 12.14
CA SER A 160 -13.38 8.96 10.97
C SER A 160 -12.79 8.30 9.75
N ILE A 161 -13.57 7.43 9.12
CA ILE A 161 -13.15 6.60 8.00
C ILE A 161 -13.97 7.01 6.78
N LYS A 162 -13.29 7.22 5.67
CA LYS A 162 -13.90 7.62 4.40
C LYS A 162 -13.37 6.74 3.29
N PHE A 163 -14.25 5.94 2.72
CA PHE A 163 -13.95 5.25 1.47
C PHE A 163 -14.00 6.26 0.35
N LYS A 164 -13.02 6.22 -0.55
CA LYS A 164 -12.99 7.10 -1.71
C LYS A 164 -13.63 6.42 -2.89
N HIS A 165 -13.09 5.28 -3.29
CA HIS A 165 -13.58 4.48 -4.41
C HIS A 165 -12.86 3.13 -4.48
N ALA A 166 -13.46 2.21 -5.23
CA ALA A 166 -12.83 0.99 -5.69
C ALA A 166 -12.57 1.03 -7.21
N GLU A 167 -11.44 0.43 -7.62
CA GLU A 167 -11.05 0.21 -9.01
C GLU A 167 -10.88 -1.29 -9.23
N VAL A 168 -11.36 -1.79 -10.36
CA VAL A 168 -11.05 -3.15 -10.82
C VAL A 168 -10.11 -3.02 -12.00
N ASP A 169 -8.89 -3.56 -11.84
CA ASP A 169 -7.83 -3.49 -12.83
C ASP A 169 -7.59 -4.87 -13.45
N LYS A 170 -7.38 -4.88 -14.77
CA LYS A 170 -6.66 -5.97 -15.43
C LYS A 170 -5.19 -5.57 -15.58
N ILE A 171 -4.29 -6.37 -15.03
CA ILE A 171 -2.85 -6.14 -15.05
C ILE A 171 -2.18 -7.10 -16.02
N HIS A 172 -1.22 -6.57 -16.79
CA HIS A 172 -0.24 -7.35 -17.54
C HIS A 172 1.18 -6.92 -17.12
N ALA A 173 1.88 -7.79 -16.38
CA ALA A 173 3.28 -7.59 -16.02
C ALA A 173 4.17 -7.78 -17.26
N ASN A 174 4.90 -6.73 -17.66
CA ASN A 174 5.75 -6.76 -18.84
C ASN A 174 7.10 -7.45 -18.54
N THR A 175 7.60 -7.26 -17.33
CA THR A 175 8.89 -7.81 -16.85
C THR A 175 8.69 -8.80 -15.71
N GLN A 176 9.75 -9.54 -15.37
CA GLN A 176 9.74 -10.43 -14.22
C GLN A 176 9.68 -9.64 -12.90
N ASP A 177 10.44 -8.55 -12.77
CA ASP A 177 10.41 -7.68 -11.58
C ASP A 177 8.99 -7.17 -11.26
N GLN A 178 8.20 -6.83 -12.29
CA GLN A 178 6.79 -6.40 -12.13
C GLN A 178 5.87 -7.53 -11.68
N LEU A 179 6.22 -8.78 -12.05
CA LEU A 179 5.50 -9.96 -11.60
C LEU A 179 5.90 -10.33 -10.17
N ASP A 180 7.19 -10.22 -9.84
CA ASP A 180 7.74 -10.49 -8.51
C ASP A 180 7.17 -9.51 -7.48
N GLU A 181 7.01 -8.24 -7.83
CA GLU A 181 6.31 -7.26 -6.98
C GLU A 181 4.87 -7.70 -6.62
N ALA A 182 4.15 -8.28 -7.59
CA ALA A 182 2.80 -8.78 -7.35
C ALA A 182 2.80 -10.06 -6.51
N ILE A 183 3.76 -10.95 -6.75
CA ILE A 183 4.00 -12.16 -5.98
C ILE A 183 4.27 -11.80 -4.51
N ASP A 184 5.13 -10.82 -4.25
CA ASP A 184 5.44 -10.33 -2.91
C ASP A 184 4.23 -9.66 -2.25
N THR A 185 3.54 -8.76 -2.98
CA THR A 185 2.34 -8.06 -2.49
C THR A 185 1.28 -9.02 -1.98
N PHE A 186 1.07 -10.13 -2.69
CA PHE A 186 0.05 -11.13 -2.37
C PHE A 186 0.62 -12.40 -1.74
N SER A 187 1.89 -12.41 -1.32
CA SER A 187 2.56 -13.59 -0.73
C SER A 187 2.30 -14.90 -1.49
N LYS A 188 2.40 -14.87 -2.83
CA LYS A 188 2.18 -16.04 -3.68
C LYS A 188 3.49 -16.71 -4.07
N ASP A 189 3.46 -18.00 -4.33
CA ASP A 189 4.62 -18.70 -4.92
C ASP A 189 4.79 -18.38 -6.41
N ASN A 190 3.68 -18.16 -7.12
CA ASN A 190 3.67 -17.76 -8.52
C ASN A 190 2.37 -17.03 -8.88
N LEU A 191 2.44 -16.23 -9.94
CA LEU A 191 1.30 -15.60 -10.57
C LEU A 191 1.44 -15.62 -12.10
N PRO A 192 0.31 -15.68 -12.84
CA PRO A 192 0.35 -15.39 -14.27
C PRO A 192 0.69 -13.92 -14.51
N LYS A 193 1.37 -13.62 -15.63
CA LYS A 193 1.62 -12.22 -16.06
C LYS A 193 0.33 -11.41 -16.21
N ASP A 194 -0.74 -12.08 -16.65
CA ASP A 194 -2.09 -11.53 -16.71
C ASP A 194 -2.87 -11.89 -15.44
N TYR A 195 -3.23 -10.90 -14.65
CA TYR A 195 -4.07 -11.08 -13.46
C TYR A 195 -5.05 -9.92 -13.31
N SER A 196 -6.00 -10.06 -12.41
CA SER A 196 -6.94 -8.98 -12.09
C SER A 196 -6.94 -8.72 -10.60
N ARG A 197 -7.19 -7.47 -10.23
CA ARG A 197 -7.25 -7.06 -8.83
C ARG A 197 -8.31 -6.02 -8.61
N ILE A 198 -8.76 -5.91 -7.37
CA ILE A 198 -9.50 -4.75 -6.88
C ILE A 198 -8.53 -3.90 -6.06
N LYS A 199 -8.53 -2.59 -6.30
CA LYS A 199 -7.84 -1.60 -5.49
C LYS A 199 -8.88 -0.74 -4.80
N ILE A 200 -8.82 -0.67 -3.48
CA ILE A 200 -9.71 0.16 -2.65
C ILE A 200 -8.87 1.28 -2.06
N GLU A 201 -9.27 2.53 -2.29
CA GLU A 201 -8.65 3.67 -1.63
C GLU A 201 -9.57 4.20 -0.52
N TYR A 202 -9.01 4.39 0.66
CA TYR A 202 -9.74 4.94 1.80
C TYR A 202 -8.85 5.84 2.66
N THR A 203 -9.46 6.63 3.54
CA THR A 203 -8.75 7.48 4.47
C THR A 203 -9.25 7.25 5.88
N VAL A 204 -8.31 7.19 6.83
CA VAL A 204 -8.60 7.06 8.25
C VAL A 204 -8.05 8.28 8.95
N LYS A 205 -8.89 8.95 9.73
CA LYS A 205 -8.50 10.07 10.59
C LYS A 205 -8.73 9.68 12.03
N ASN A 206 -7.67 9.77 12.83
CA ASN A 206 -7.76 9.73 14.28
C ASN A 206 -8.13 11.14 14.78
N ASN A 207 -9.22 11.27 15.54
CA ASN A 207 -9.65 12.55 16.13
C ASN A 207 -9.41 12.62 17.64
N SER A 208 -8.68 11.66 18.19
CA SER A 208 -8.32 11.64 19.62
C SER A 208 -6.93 12.22 19.88
N SER A 209 -6.62 12.39 21.15
CA SER A 209 -5.30 12.77 21.67
C SER A 209 -4.36 11.57 21.85
N ARG A 210 -4.80 10.34 21.55
CA ARG A 210 -4.01 9.10 21.72
C ARG A 210 -3.71 8.47 20.38
N ALA A 211 -2.64 7.69 20.29
CA ALA A 211 -2.34 6.89 19.10
C ALA A 211 -3.30 5.68 19.04
N ILE A 212 -3.79 5.34 17.85
CA ILE A 212 -4.76 4.26 17.63
C ILE A 212 -4.18 3.23 16.68
N GLN A 213 -4.26 1.95 17.02
CA GLN A 213 -3.98 0.86 16.09
C GLN A 213 -5.25 0.56 15.29
N PHE A 214 -5.26 0.96 14.02
CA PHE A 214 -6.39 0.70 13.12
C PHE A 214 -6.36 -0.76 12.66
N GLY A 215 -7.49 -1.46 12.77
CA GLY A 215 -7.57 -2.88 12.40
C GLY A 215 -7.51 -3.19 10.91
N GLY A 216 -7.62 -2.17 10.04
CA GLY A 216 -7.61 -2.38 8.58
C GLY A 216 -8.93 -2.94 8.05
N ILE A 217 -8.89 -3.46 6.83
CA ILE A 217 -10.00 -4.21 6.23
C ILE A 217 -9.98 -5.63 6.78
N LYS A 218 -11.06 -6.04 7.44
CA LYS A 218 -11.30 -7.41 7.90
C LYS A 218 -11.76 -8.31 6.77
N GLN A 219 -12.65 -7.80 5.92
CA GLN A 219 -13.31 -8.61 4.91
C GLN A 219 -13.89 -7.76 3.77
N VAL A 220 -13.88 -8.31 2.56
CA VAL A 220 -14.63 -7.80 1.41
C VAL A 220 -15.56 -8.90 0.90
N ILE A 221 -16.84 -8.56 0.79
CA ILE A 221 -17.91 -9.46 0.30
C ILE A 221 -18.37 -8.95 -1.06
N TYR A 222 -18.38 -9.83 -2.04
CA TYR A 222 -18.78 -9.54 -3.42
C TYR A 222 -20.29 -9.76 -3.61
N SER A 223 -20.89 -9.09 -4.60
CA SER A 223 -22.33 -9.21 -4.89
C SER A 223 -22.82 -10.62 -5.20
N ASN A 224 -21.93 -11.54 -5.55
CA ASN A 224 -22.23 -12.94 -5.82
C ASN A 224 -22.04 -13.86 -4.59
N GLY A 225 -21.78 -13.28 -3.40
CA GLY A 225 -21.63 -14.01 -2.14
C GLY A 225 -20.24 -14.56 -1.87
N TYR A 226 -19.29 -14.46 -2.81
CA TYR A 226 -17.89 -14.76 -2.50
C TYR A 226 -17.34 -13.71 -1.53
N GLN A 227 -16.29 -14.06 -0.81
CA GLN A 227 -15.63 -13.18 0.14
C GLN A 227 -14.11 -13.35 0.09
N THR A 228 -13.40 -12.29 0.44
CA THR A 228 -11.97 -12.29 0.72
C THR A 228 -11.78 -11.70 2.11
N SER A 229 -11.08 -12.42 2.98
CA SER A 229 -10.80 -12.03 4.36
C SER A 229 -9.37 -11.50 4.51
N SER A 230 -9.08 -10.83 5.62
CA SER A 230 -7.77 -10.25 5.91
C SER A 230 -6.66 -11.27 6.10
N ASP A 231 -7.00 -12.50 6.47
CA ASP A 231 -6.10 -13.64 6.62
C ASP A 231 -5.87 -14.40 5.31
N ASP A 232 -6.57 -14.04 4.23
CA ASP A 232 -6.30 -14.61 2.92
C ASP A 232 -5.06 -13.97 2.29
N ASP A 233 -4.16 -14.79 1.75
CA ASP A 233 -3.04 -14.38 0.89
C ASP A 233 -3.51 -13.75 -0.46
N SER A 234 -4.75 -13.31 -0.56
CA SER A 234 -5.28 -12.56 -1.69
C SER A 234 -5.60 -11.11 -1.32
N LEU A 235 -5.47 -10.73 -0.05
CA LEU A 235 -5.68 -9.37 0.42
C LEU A 235 -4.39 -8.81 1.01
N SER A 236 -4.01 -7.62 0.56
CA SER A 236 -2.91 -6.84 1.10
C SER A 236 -3.44 -5.46 1.47
N ASP A 237 -3.33 -5.08 2.75
CA ASP A 237 -3.88 -3.82 3.26
C ASP A 237 -2.81 -3.01 3.98
N THR A 238 -2.66 -1.74 3.59
CA THR A 238 -1.67 -0.84 4.20
C THR A 238 -2.20 -0.15 5.46
N GLY A 239 -3.49 -0.29 5.78
CA GLY A 239 -4.10 0.38 6.93
C GLY A 239 -3.79 -0.25 8.29
N SER A 240 -3.54 -1.56 8.34
CA SER A 240 -3.37 -2.31 9.61
C SER A 240 -1.93 -2.38 10.14
N VAL A 241 -0.96 -1.80 9.42
CA VAL A 241 0.47 -2.03 9.70
C VAL A 241 1.10 -1.08 10.73
N ASP A 242 0.67 0.19 10.78
CA ASP A 242 1.20 1.16 11.76
C ASP A 242 0.07 1.83 12.52
N GLU A 243 0.38 2.28 13.74
CA GLU A 243 -0.48 3.16 14.52
C GLU A 243 -0.78 4.47 13.77
N ILE A 244 -1.91 5.08 14.11
CA ILE A 244 -2.34 6.39 13.63
C ILE A 244 -2.13 7.39 14.76
N ALA A 245 -1.15 8.28 14.59
CA ALA A 245 -0.85 9.33 15.57
C ALA A 245 -2.08 10.18 15.94
N PRO A 246 -2.09 10.81 17.12
CA PRO A 246 -3.14 11.73 17.53
C PRO A 246 -3.45 12.78 16.46
N ASN A 247 -4.73 13.01 16.18
CA ASN A 247 -5.22 13.98 15.19
C ASN A 247 -4.74 13.77 13.74
N ALA A 248 -4.01 12.69 13.45
CA ALA A 248 -3.46 12.43 12.13
C ALA A 248 -4.49 11.83 11.17
N LYS A 249 -4.23 12.04 9.87
CA LYS A 249 -4.99 11.45 8.78
C LYS A 249 -4.05 10.67 7.87
N ARG A 250 -4.44 9.44 7.56
CA ARG A 250 -3.74 8.56 6.62
C ARG A 250 -4.60 8.26 5.40
N VAL A 251 -3.94 8.06 4.26
CA VAL A 251 -4.54 7.55 3.02
C VAL A 251 -3.97 6.16 2.83
N GLU A 252 -4.86 5.19 2.72
CA GLU A 252 -4.51 3.77 2.71
C GLU A 252 -5.13 3.08 1.52
N TYR A 253 -4.53 1.94 1.18
CA TYR A 253 -4.94 1.13 0.06
C TYR A 253 -5.08 -0.32 0.49
N ALA A 254 -6.16 -0.95 0.05
CA ALA A 254 -6.25 -2.40 0.04
C ALA A 254 -6.21 -2.90 -1.40
N LEU A 255 -5.40 -3.93 -1.62
CA LEU A 255 -5.25 -4.62 -2.88
C LEU A 255 -5.79 -6.03 -2.71
N ILE A 256 -6.67 -6.44 -3.61
CA ILE A 256 -7.32 -7.75 -3.55
C ILE A 256 -7.07 -8.46 -4.88
N LEU A 257 -6.31 -9.55 -4.85
CA LEU A 257 -6.06 -10.40 -6.00
C LEU A 257 -7.31 -11.21 -6.33
N LEU A 258 -7.78 -11.08 -7.57
CA LEU A 258 -8.86 -11.91 -8.09
C LEU A 258 -8.25 -13.19 -8.69
N GLY A 259 -8.29 -14.31 -7.94
CA GLY A 259 -7.84 -15.65 -8.36
C GLY A 259 -8.74 -16.30 -9.42
N LYS A 260 -8.45 -17.53 -9.89
CA LYS A 260 -9.18 -18.15 -11.03
C LYS A 260 -10.69 -18.29 -10.83
N SER A 261 -11.14 -18.58 -9.60
CA SER A 261 -12.58 -18.61 -9.25
C SER A 261 -13.19 -17.20 -9.20
N THR A 262 -12.37 -16.17 -9.09
CA THR A 262 -12.76 -14.77 -8.91
C THR A 262 -12.35 -13.82 -10.06
N SER A 263 -11.54 -14.26 -11.02
CA SER A 263 -10.94 -13.43 -12.09
C SER A 263 -11.89 -13.16 -13.25
N GLY A 264 -12.93 -13.99 -13.38
CA GLY A 264 -14.11 -13.70 -14.19
C GLY A 264 -15.18 -12.91 -13.43
N LEU A 265 -15.00 -12.67 -12.13
CA LEU A 265 -15.99 -11.92 -11.36
C LEU A 265 -15.91 -10.46 -11.73
N LYS A 266 -17.03 -9.99 -12.26
CA LYS A 266 -17.37 -8.59 -12.36
C LYS A 266 -18.39 -8.30 -11.25
N PRO A 267 -17.97 -8.25 -9.97
CA PRO A 267 -18.91 -7.98 -8.88
C PRO A 267 -19.66 -6.68 -9.15
N ALA A 268 -21.00 -6.74 -9.22
CA ALA A 268 -21.83 -5.55 -9.41
C ALA A 268 -21.73 -4.60 -8.21
N SER A 269 -21.36 -5.13 -7.04
CA SER A 269 -21.06 -4.37 -5.85
C SER A 269 -20.08 -5.10 -4.95
N ILE A 270 -19.45 -4.34 -4.06
CA ILE A 270 -18.64 -4.83 -2.96
C ILE A 270 -19.17 -4.28 -1.64
N LYS A 271 -19.07 -5.08 -0.59
CA LYS A 271 -19.29 -4.67 0.79
C LYS A 271 -17.98 -4.84 1.55
N ILE A 272 -17.51 -3.78 2.18
CA ILE A 272 -16.22 -3.74 2.87
C ILE A 272 -16.49 -3.65 4.37
N LEU A 273 -15.85 -4.52 5.14
CA LEU A 273 -15.93 -4.55 6.59
C LEU A 273 -14.53 -4.25 7.12
N THR A 274 -14.38 -3.21 7.94
CA THR A 274 -13.14 -2.96 8.68
C THR A 274 -13.14 -3.79 9.97
N ASP A 275 -11.95 -4.07 10.50
CA ASP A 275 -11.85 -4.71 11.81
C ASP A 275 -12.00 -3.69 12.94
N GLU A 276 -12.07 -4.21 14.17
CA GLU A 276 -12.00 -3.41 15.40
C GLU A 276 -10.66 -2.64 15.47
N SER A 277 -10.66 -1.53 16.21
CA SER A 277 -9.45 -0.73 16.41
C SER A 277 -9.22 -0.45 17.88
N ASP A 278 -7.96 -0.48 18.26
CA ASP A 278 -7.54 -0.45 19.66
C ASP A 278 -6.72 0.80 19.97
N ASP A 279 -6.74 1.22 21.24
CA ASP A 279 -5.75 2.17 21.74
C ASP A 279 -4.36 1.54 21.63
N ALA A 280 -3.41 2.26 21.03
CA ALA A 280 -2.08 1.71 20.76
C ALA A 280 -1.27 1.37 22.02
N LYS A 281 -1.63 1.93 23.18
CA LYS A 281 -0.92 1.70 24.44
C LYS A 281 -1.66 0.76 25.38
N SER A 282 -2.97 0.95 25.54
CA SER A 282 -3.75 0.10 26.46
C SER A 282 -4.29 -1.17 25.81
N PHE A 283 -4.32 -1.23 24.48
CA PHE A 283 -4.94 -2.32 23.70
C PHE A 283 -6.44 -2.50 24.00
N ASP A 284 -7.08 -1.49 24.58
CA ASP A 284 -8.53 -1.48 24.73
C ASP A 284 -9.17 -1.16 23.38
N THR A 285 -10.21 -1.89 23.01
CA THR A 285 -11.01 -1.58 21.83
C THR A 285 -11.69 -0.23 21.98
N VAL A 286 -11.42 0.67 21.04
CA VAL A 286 -11.94 2.05 21.02
C VAL A 286 -12.89 2.32 19.87
N ALA A 287 -12.91 1.46 18.85
CA ALA A 287 -13.82 1.56 17.72
C ALA A 287 -14.19 0.18 17.21
N ASP A 288 -15.49 -0.03 16.99
CA ASP A 288 -15.98 -1.21 16.31
C ASP A 288 -15.69 -1.14 14.80
N GLY A 289 -15.62 -2.32 14.18
CA GLY A 289 -15.57 -2.45 12.73
C GLY A 289 -16.79 -1.82 12.06
N ILE A 290 -16.57 -1.15 10.93
CA ILE A 290 -17.63 -0.48 10.17
C ILE A 290 -17.79 -1.08 8.78
N THR A 291 -18.96 -0.87 8.22
CA THR A 291 -19.36 -1.42 6.92
C THR A 291 -19.56 -0.32 5.89
N PHE A 292 -19.04 -0.56 4.68
CA PHE A 292 -19.31 0.25 3.50
C PHE A 292 -19.80 -0.64 2.37
N SER A 293 -20.50 -0.04 1.42
CA SER A 293 -20.91 -0.71 0.20
C SER A 293 -20.79 0.23 -0.98
N GLU A 294 -20.35 -0.31 -2.10
CA GLU A 294 -20.16 0.42 -3.34
C GLU A 294 -20.61 -0.43 -4.51
N SER A 295 -21.34 0.18 -5.45
CA SER A 295 -21.64 -0.46 -6.74
C SER A 295 -20.49 -0.21 -7.71
N ILE A 296 -20.19 -1.19 -8.56
CA ILE A 296 -19.11 -1.13 -9.55
C ILE A 296 -19.71 -1.12 -10.96
N SER A 297 -19.35 -0.11 -11.75
CA SER A 297 -19.69 -0.03 -13.16
C SER A 297 -18.57 -0.59 -14.03
N TYR A 298 -18.94 -1.40 -15.02
CA TYR A 298 -18.04 -1.95 -16.05
C TYR A 298 -18.32 -1.36 -17.44
N GLN A 299 -19.15 -0.32 -17.51
CA GLN A 299 -19.48 0.37 -18.75
C GLN A 299 -18.44 1.45 -19.04
N ALA A 300 -18.02 1.55 -20.30
CA ALA A 300 -17.09 2.56 -20.80
C ALA A 300 -17.81 3.90 -21.09
#